data_AF-A0A161RDN5-F1
#
_entry.id   AF-A0A161RDN5-F1
#
_cell.length_a   1.000
_cell.length_b   1.000
_cell.length_c   1.000
_cell.angle_alpha   90.00
_cell.angle_beta   90.00
_cell.angle_gamma   90.00
#
_symmetry.space_group_name_H-M   'P 1'
#
loop_
_entity.id
_entity.type
_entity.pdbx_description
1 polymer ?
#
loop_
_entity_poly.entity_id
_entity_poly.type
_entity_poly.pdbx_seq_one_letter_code
_entity_poly.pdbx_strand_id
1 'polypeptide(L)'
;MSNSHVATMLSLPGNRTPAAGPSARSLLEKAVTSLEEADAAFACNTGRAAIATVMSLFRPGEGLIAPEDLQADTRRLFEYYRKQHGIPVDYLPFGKPGEVECAVTDTTKAIYLESLPRPFSEEADIEGYARIAKKYSLLLIVDHTRYTPITRKPIALGADIVIHSETHYLAGNHDVQAGLVAAKGEALCKNLAAHHHAAGAALSASESKQIFRGLQTLPLRMKHHEENAGKRRLSGI
;
A
#
# COMPACT_ATOMS: atom_id res chain seq x y z
N MET A 1 10.40 -6.92 24.27
CA MET A 1 11.22 -6.45 23.13
C MET A 1 11.82 -5.11 23.53
N SER A 2 13.15 -5.02 23.71
CA SER A 2 13.81 -3.91 24.39
C SER A 2 13.94 -2.66 23.52
N ASN A 3 13.89 -1.49 24.17
CA ASN A 3 14.09 -0.13 23.66
C ASN A 3 15.45 0.12 22.93
N SER A 4 16.25 -0.91 22.65
CA SER A 4 17.59 -0.81 22.09
C SER A 4 17.66 -0.76 20.56
N HIS A 5 16.59 -1.10 19.84
CA HIS A 5 16.62 -1.14 18.36
C HIS A 5 16.46 0.25 17.70
N VAL A 6 15.97 1.25 18.43
CA VAL A 6 15.76 2.61 17.90
C VAL A 6 17.06 3.42 17.86
N ALA A 7 18.05 3.09 18.70
CA ALA A 7 19.27 3.90 18.87
C ALA A 7 20.37 3.63 17.83
N THR A 8 20.33 2.49 17.13
CA THR A 8 21.43 2.05 16.23
C THR A 8 21.31 2.60 14.79
N MET A 9 20.26 3.37 14.47
CA MET A 9 19.97 3.86 13.10
C MET A 9 20.89 4.99 12.57
N LEU A 10 21.93 5.39 13.29
CA LEU A 10 22.66 6.64 13.04
C LEU A 10 24.09 6.54 12.48
N SER A 11 24.56 5.40 11.96
CA SER A 11 25.94 5.33 11.42
C SER A 11 26.10 4.69 10.03
N LEU A 12 26.72 5.47 9.12
CA LEU A 12 27.52 5.11 7.93
C LEU A 12 26.81 5.13 6.54
N PRO A 13 27.55 5.09 5.39
CA PRO A 13 27.91 6.28 4.62
C PRO A 13 27.47 6.20 3.13
N GLY A 14 27.27 7.34 2.46
CA GLY A 14 26.96 7.33 1.02
C GLY A 14 26.51 8.66 0.44
N ASN A 15 27.49 9.43 -0.02
CA ASN A 15 27.42 10.51 -1.02
C ASN A 15 26.15 11.39 -1.06
N ARG A 16 25.98 12.27 -0.06
CA ARG A 16 25.25 13.54 -0.16
C ARG A 16 25.99 14.58 0.68
N THR A 17 25.92 15.84 0.29
CA THR A 17 26.55 16.99 0.97
C THR A 17 26.51 16.85 2.51
N PRO A 18 27.62 17.02 3.25
CA PRO A 18 27.76 16.56 4.65
C PRO A 18 26.95 17.36 5.70
N ALA A 19 26.04 18.25 5.29
CA ALA A 19 25.38 19.22 6.17
C ALA A 19 23.85 19.04 6.31
N ALA A 20 23.23 18.13 5.57
CA ALA A 20 21.79 17.88 5.66
C ALA A 20 21.53 16.46 6.15
N GLY A 21 20.99 16.33 7.36
CA GLY A 21 20.47 15.05 7.86
C GLY A 21 19.39 14.44 6.95
N PRO A 22 18.89 13.23 7.26
CA PRO A 22 17.85 12.59 6.44
C PRO A 22 16.63 13.51 6.30
N SER A 23 16.09 13.61 5.08
CA SER A 23 14.89 14.40 4.84
C SER A 23 13.71 13.80 5.62
N ALA A 24 12.74 14.63 6.01
CA ALA A 24 11.54 14.16 6.70
C ALA A 24 10.81 13.05 5.93
N ARG A 25 10.78 13.14 4.59
CA ARG A 25 10.22 12.11 3.72
C ARG A 25 10.98 10.80 3.83
N SER A 26 12.32 10.85 3.79
CA SER A 26 13.14 9.64 3.92
C SER A 26 12.99 8.95 5.28
N LEU A 27 12.74 9.71 6.35
CA LEU A 27 12.44 9.15 7.66
C LEU A 27 11.07 8.46 7.68
N LEU A 28 10.06 9.08 7.08
CA LEU A 28 8.74 8.47 6.92
C LEU A 28 8.82 7.19 6.08
N GLU A 29 9.47 7.24 4.91
CA GLU A 29 9.66 6.10 4.02
C GLU A 29 10.33 4.94 4.77
N LYS A 30 11.44 5.20 5.48
CA LYS A 30 12.11 4.18 6.31
C LYS A 30 11.21 3.58 7.38
N ALA A 31 10.40 4.40 8.05
CA ALA A 31 9.46 3.91 9.06
C ALA A 31 8.41 2.99 8.45
N VAL A 32 7.84 3.38 7.30
CA VAL A 32 6.85 2.58 6.58
C VAL A 32 7.45 1.28 6.06
N THR A 33 8.66 1.32 5.49
CA THR A 33 9.42 0.13 5.09
C THR A 33 9.56 -0.85 6.25
N SER A 34 9.93 -0.36 7.44
CA SER A 34 10.06 -1.20 8.63
C SER A 34 8.73 -1.74 9.15
N LEU A 35 7.65 -0.94 9.10
CA LEU A 35 6.33 -1.34 9.58
C LEU A 35 5.73 -2.45 8.72
N GLU A 36 5.87 -2.32 7.40
CA GLU A 36 5.37 -3.27 6.40
C GLU A 36 6.29 -4.48 6.17
N GLU A 37 7.50 -4.49 6.72
CA GLU A 37 8.54 -5.50 6.42
C GLU A 37 8.86 -5.58 4.91
N ALA A 38 8.87 -4.41 4.26
CA ALA A 38 9.19 -4.23 2.86
C ALA A 38 10.68 -3.94 2.65
N ASP A 39 11.13 -3.92 1.39
CA ASP A 39 12.52 -3.55 1.04
C ASP A 39 12.67 -2.05 0.79
N ALA A 40 11.62 -1.39 0.30
CA ALA A 40 11.56 0.07 0.19
C ALA A 40 10.11 0.57 0.31
N ALA A 41 9.98 1.86 0.64
CA ALA A 41 8.70 2.56 0.59
C ALA A 41 8.86 3.95 -0.06
N PHE A 42 7.76 4.44 -0.62
CA PHE A 42 7.69 5.68 -1.38
C PHE A 42 6.50 6.51 -0.90
N ALA A 43 6.79 7.73 -0.42
CA ALA A 43 5.75 8.63 0.05
C ALA A 43 5.27 9.54 -1.10
N CYS A 44 3.99 9.39 -1.43
CA CYS A 44 3.31 10.10 -2.51
C CYS A 44 2.42 11.22 -1.98
N ASN A 45 2.27 12.29 -2.76
CA ASN A 45 1.44 13.45 -2.40
C ASN A 45 -0.06 13.14 -2.27
N THR A 46 -0.54 12.01 -2.81
CA THR A 46 -1.93 11.55 -2.69
C THR A 46 -2.00 10.04 -2.80
N GLY A 47 -3.10 9.44 -2.34
CA GLY A 47 -3.39 8.01 -2.57
C GLY A 47 -3.43 7.62 -4.03
N ARG A 48 -4.11 8.43 -4.84
CA ARG A 48 -4.18 8.24 -6.27
C ARG A 48 -2.80 8.29 -6.93
N ALA A 49 -1.88 9.12 -6.44
CA ALA A 49 -0.50 9.15 -6.93
C ALA A 49 0.29 7.89 -6.52
N ALA A 50 0.00 7.31 -5.35
CA ALA A 50 0.55 6.01 -4.96
C ALA A 50 0.04 4.89 -5.89
N ILE A 51 -1.27 4.83 -6.12
CA ILE A 51 -1.87 3.87 -7.06
C ILE A 51 -1.31 4.10 -8.48
N ALA A 52 -1.23 5.35 -8.96
CA ALA A 52 -0.65 5.68 -10.26
C ALA A 52 0.83 5.27 -10.38
N THR A 53 1.60 5.37 -9.30
CA THR A 53 2.99 4.88 -9.26
C THR A 53 3.06 3.37 -9.43
N VAL A 54 2.15 2.62 -8.82
CA VAL A 54 2.05 1.17 -9.03
C VAL A 54 1.56 0.84 -10.45
N MET A 55 0.57 1.58 -10.97
CA MET A 55 0.06 1.41 -12.32
C MET A 55 1.12 1.66 -13.41
N SER A 56 2.17 2.44 -13.10
CA SER A 56 3.29 2.69 -14.02
C SER A 56 4.14 1.45 -14.33
N LEU A 57 3.98 0.37 -13.57
CA LEU A 57 4.69 -0.89 -13.80
C LEU A 57 4.18 -1.64 -15.04
N PHE A 58 2.94 -1.37 -15.47
CA PHE A 58 2.29 -2.08 -16.55
C PHE A 58 2.48 -1.38 -17.89
N ARG A 59 2.63 -2.18 -18.94
CA ARG A 59 2.69 -1.72 -20.33
C ARG A 59 1.32 -1.86 -21.00
N PRO A 60 1.08 -1.15 -22.12
CA PRO A 60 -0.13 -1.37 -22.91
C PRO A 60 -0.30 -2.85 -23.26
N GLY A 61 -1.50 -3.38 -23.03
CA GLY A 61 -1.84 -4.80 -23.19
C GLY A 61 -1.61 -5.64 -21.95
N GLU A 62 -0.81 -5.19 -20.98
CA GLU A 62 -0.68 -5.86 -19.68
C GLU A 62 -1.78 -5.41 -18.74
N GLY A 63 -2.43 -6.36 -18.08
CA GLY A 63 -3.59 -6.10 -17.24
C GLY A 63 -3.49 -6.63 -15.82
N LEU A 64 -4.53 -6.33 -15.06
CA LEU A 64 -4.70 -6.81 -13.71
C LEU A 64 -6.12 -7.28 -13.45
N ILE A 65 -6.26 -8.20 -12.51
CA ILE A 65 -7.56 -8.63 -11.98
C ILE A 65 -7.81 -7.85 -10.69
N ALA A 66 -9.00 -7.27 -10.54
CA ALA A 66 -9.36 -6.46 -9.39
C ALA A 66 -10.79 -6.78 -8.91
N PRO A 67 -11.16 -6.47 -7.66
CA PRO A 67 -12.51 -6.69 -7.18
C PRO A 67 -13.53 -5.81 -7.91
N GLU A 68 -14.73 -6.32 -8.13
CA GLU A 68 -15.83 -5.55 -8.71
C GLU A 68 -16.30 -4.38 -7.83
N ASP A 69 -16.11 -4.53 -6.52
CA ASP A 69 -16.54 -3.61 -5.47
C ASP A 69 -15.41 -2.71 -4.95
N LEU A 70 -14.47 -2.35 -5.83
CA LEU A 70 -13.45 -1.35 -5.56
C LEU A 70 -14.03 0.01 -5.14
N GLN A 71 -13.27 0.73 -4.31
CA GLN A 71 -13.52 2.14 -4.06
C GLN A 71 -13.65 2.92 -5.38
N ALA A 72 -14.66 3.79 -5.44
CA ALA A 72 -15.04 4.49 -6.67
C ALA A 72 -13.88 5.27 -7.31
N ASP A 73 -13.01 5.88 -6.51
CA ASP A 73 -11.86 6.64 -7.02
C ASP A 73 -10.75 5.74 -7.57
N THR A 74 -10.49 4.58 -6.95
CA THR A 74 -9.60 3.55 -7.49
C THR A 74 -10.12 3.04 -8.83
N ARG A 75 -11.42 2.72 -8.90
CA ARG A 75 -12.07 2.28 -10.14
C ARG A 75 -12.00 3.34 -11.24
N ARG A 76 -12.24 4.61 -10.92
CA ARG A 76 -12.11 5.72 -11.87
C ARG A 76 -10.69 5.83 -12.43
N LEU A 77 -9.68 5.66 -11.57
CA LEU A 77 -8.28 5.70 -11.99
C LEU A 77 -7.94 4.51 -12.90
N PHE A 78 -8.39 3.30 -12.55
CA PHE A 78 -8.21 2.11 -13.38
C PHE A 78 -8.87 2.24 -14.75
N GLU A 79 -10.10 2.76 -14.82
CA GLU A 79 -10.76 3.04 -16.10
C GLU A 79 -10.03 4.10 -16.94
N TYR A 80 -9.39 5.08 -16.29
CA TYR A 80 -8.54 6.04 -16.99
C TYR A 80 -7.32 5.35 -17.61
N TYR A 81 -6.60 4.52 -16.85
CA TYR A 81 -5.46 3.74 -17.35
C TYR A 81 -5.85 2.75 -18.44
N ARG A 82 -7.01 2.11 -18.32
CA ARG A 82 -7.56 1.24 -19.36
C ARG A 82 -7.76 1.98 -20.68
N LYS A 83 -8.41 3.14 -20.64
CA LYS A 83 -8.77 3.90 -21.85
C LYS A 83 -7.60 4.65 -22.47
N GLN A 84 -6.73 5.24 -21.64
CA GLN A 84 -5.67 6.14 -22.11
C GLN A 84 -4.33 5.44 -22.29
N HIS A 85 -4.07 4.37 -21.52
CA HIS A 85 -2.79 3.68 -21.50
C HIS A 85 -2.91 2.22 -21.96
N GLY A 86 -4.12 1.74 -22.27
CA GLY A 86 -4.33 0.38 -22.75
C GLY A 86 -4.01 -0.70 -21.71
N ILE A 87 -4.19 -0.41 -20.41
CA ILE A 87 -3.98 -1.36 -19.31
C ILE A 87 -5.33 -1.97 -18.92
N PRO A 88 -5.69 -3.18 -19.43
CA PRO A 88 -6.97 -3.80 -19.11
C PRO A 88 -7.09 -4.13 -17.62
N VAL A 89 -8.32 -4.03 -17.11
CA VAL A 89 -8.66 -4.41 -15.74
C VAL A 89 -9.89 -5.31 -15.79
N ASP A 90 -9.73 -6.54 -15.32
CA ASP A 90 -10.81 -7.51 -15.22
C ASP A 90 -11.38 -7.46 -13.81
N TYR A 91 -12.64 -7.02 -13.71
CA TYR A 91 -13.34 -6.87 -12.43
C TYR A 91 -14.14 -8.13 -12.11
N LEU A 92 -13.89 -8.75 -10.96
CA LEU A 92 -14.53 -10.01 -10.54
C LEU A 92 -15.02 -9.93 -9.09
N PRO A 93 -16.00 -10.76 -8.70
CA PRO A 93 -16.35 -10.94 -7.29
C PRO A 93 -15.20 -11.62 -6.55
N PHE A 94 -14.63 -10.94 -5.55
CA PHE A 94 -13.57 -11.51 -4.71
C PHE A 94 -14.22 -12.17 -3.49
N GLY A 95 -14.59 -13.45 -3.66
CA GLY A 95 -15.10 -14.31 -2.59
C GLY A 95 -14.28 -15.59 -2.43
N LYS A 96 -13.83 -16.19 -3.53
CA LYS A 96 -13.01 -17.41 -3.53
C LYS A 96 -11.80 -17.23 -4.43
N PRO A 97 -10.56 -17.44 -3.94
CA PRO A 97 -9.37 -17.29 -4.76
C PRO A 97 -9.41 -18.08 -6.08
N GLY A 98 -10.03 -19.28 -6.10
CA GLY A 98 -10.14 -20.10 -7.30
C GLY A 98 -10.90 -19.46 -8.47
N GLU A 99 -11.82 -18.53 -8.23
CA GLU A 99 -12.52 -17.82 -9.31
C GLU A 99 -11.59 -16.82 -10.01
N VAL A 100 -10.69 -16.18 -9.25
CA VAL A 100 -9.66 -15.30 -9.80
C VAL A 100 -8.62 -16.10 -10.60
N GLU A 101 -8.27 -17.31 -10.12
CA GLU A 101 -7.36 -18.20 -10.84
C GLU A 101 -7.87 -18.56 -12.24
N CYS A 102 -9.17 -18.85 -12.39
CA CYS A 102 -9.78 -19.18 -13.68
C CYS A 102 -9.78 -18.01 -14.69
N ALA A 103 -9.64 -16.77 -14.21
CA ALA A 103 -9.61 -15.57 -15.05
C ALA A 103 -8.20 -15.13 -15.43
N VAL A 104 -7.15 -15.80 -14.94
CA VAL A 104 -5.76 -15.50 -15.32
C VAL A 104 -5.56 -15.82 -16.80
N THR A 105 -5.01 -14.85 -17.53
CA THR A 105 -4.65 -14.96 -18.96
C THR A 105 -3.18 -14.62 -19.16
N ASP A 106 -2.67 -14.80 -20.38
CA ASP A 106 -1.27 -14.47 -20.72
C ASP A 106 -0.92 -12.98 -20.55
N THR A 107 -1.93 -12.10 -20.62
CA THR A 107 -1.79 -10.65 -20.43
C THR A 107 -1.96 -10.22 -18.98
N THR A 108 -2.44 -11.09 -18.09
CA THR A 108 -2.55 -10.79 -16.66
C THR A 108 -1.14 -10.66 -16.06
N LYS A 109 -0.87 -9.55 -15.37
CA LYS A 109 0.40 -9.28 -14.67
C LYS A 109 0.25 -9.00 -13.19
N ALA A 110 -0.97 -8.74 -12.70
CA ALA A 110 -1.20 -8.53 -11.28
C ALA A 110 -2.59 -8.93 -10.82
N ILE A 111 -2.69 -9.19 -9.51
CA ILE A 111 -3.94 -9.25 -8.76
C ILE A 111 -3.93 -8.05 -7.80
N TYR A 112 -4.98 -7.24 -7.83
CA TYR A 112 -5.18 -6.12 -6.92
C TYR A 112 -6.22 -6.49 -5.87
N LEU A 113 -5.88 -6.33 -4.59
CA LEU A 113 -6.77 -6.52 -3.45
C LEU A 113 -7.03 -5.19 -2.78
N GLU A 114 -8.26 -4.94 -2.36
CA GLU A 114 -8.61 -3.85 -1.46
C GLU A 114 -9.03 -4.45 -0.11
N SER A 115 -8.33 -4.09 0.96
CA SER A 115 -8.62 -4.58 2.31
C SER A 115 -9.75 -3.74 2.92
N LEU A 116 -10.98 -3.99 2.47
CA LEU A 116 -12.16 -3.33 3.04
C LEU A 116 -12.79 -4.21 4.14
N PRO A 117 -13.07 -3.66 5.33
CA PRO A 117 -14.03 -4.27 6.23
C PRO A 117 -15.40 -4.10 5.56
N ARG A 118 -15.89 -5.13 4.89
CA ARG A 118 -17.29 -5.15 4.43
C ARG A 118 -18.14 -5.47 5.66
N PRO A 119 -19.28 -4.78 5.88
CA PRO A 119 -20.21 -5.14 6.95
C PRO A 119 -20.73 -6.59 6.85
N PHE A 120 -20.58 -7.23 5.67
CA PHE A 120 -21.11 -8.55 5.34
C PHE A 120 -20.13 -9.49 4.62
N SER A 121 -18.81 -9.19 4.55
CA SER A 121 -17.85 -10.11 3.94
C SER A 121 -16.79 -10.61 4.90
N GLU A 122 -16.31 -11.80 4.61
CA GLU A 122 -15.06 -12.35 5.12
C GLU A 122 -13.88 -11.46 4.69
N GLU A 123 -12.84 -11.40 5.53
CA GLU A 123 -11.58 -10.74 5.19
C GLU A 123 -10.95 -11.38 3.95
N ALA A 124 -10.25 -10.59 3.13
CA ALA A 124 -9.58 -11.11 1.94
C ALA A 124 -8.50 -12.15 2.31
N ASP A 125 -8.55 -13.34 1.68
CA ASP A 125 -7.54 -14.39 1.82
C ASP A 125 -6.25 -14.03 1.06
N ILE A 126 -5.46 -13.10 1.63
CA ILE A 126 -4.21 -12.62 1.03
C ILE A 126 -3.28 -13.79 0.70
N GLU A 127 -3.17 -14.79 1.58
CA GLU A 127 -2.30 -15.95 1.36
C GLU A 127 -2.80 -16.82 0.20
N GLY A 128 -4.12 -16.97 0.04
CA GLY A 128 -4.74 -17.62 -1.11
C GLY A 128 -4.43 -16.93 -2.42
N TYR A 129 -4.61 -15.61 -2.48
CA TYR A 129 -4.24 -14.83 -3.65
C TYR A 129 -2.73 -14.82 -3.90
N ALA A 130 -1.89 -14.85 -2.85
CA ALA A 130 -0.44 -14.94 -2.98
C ALA A 130 0.01 -16.27 -3.59
N ARG A 131 -0.64 -17.38 -3.25
CA ARG A 131 -0.39 -18.68 -3.89
C ARG A 131 -0.68 -18.65 -5.39
N ILE A 132 -1.79 -18.03 -5.79
CA ILE A 132 -2.16 -17.87 -7.21
C ILE A 132 -1.17 -16.95 -7.90
N ALA A 133 -0.91 -15.76 -7.35
CA ALA A 133 0.03 -14.80 -7.91
C ALA A 133 1.39 -15.44 -8.17
N LYS A 134 1.93 -16.19 -7.19
CA LYS A 134 3.18 -16.93 -7.32
C LYS A 134 3.12 -18.01 -8.40
N LYS A 135 2.03 -18.79 -8.49
CA LYS A 135 1.85 -19.85 -9.49
C LYS A 135 1.94 -19.30 -10.92
N TYR A 136 1.41 -18.11 -11.16
CA TYR A 136 1.34 -17.49 -12.49
C TYR A 136 2.36 -16.35 -12.68
N SER A 137 3.29 -16.14 -11.73
CA SER A 137 4.27 -15.05 -11.76
C SER A 137 3.65 -13.66 -11.90
N LEU A 138 2.52 -13.43 -11.22
CA LEU A 138 1.82 -12.16 -11.12
C LEU A 138 2.30 -11.37 -9.90
N LEU A 139 2.20 -10.06 -9.96
CA LEU A 139 2.33 -9.21 -8.77
C LEU A 139 1.06 -9.30 -7.92
N LEU A 140 1.20 -9.46 -6.61
CA LEU A 140 0.11 -9.26 -5.66
C LEU A 140 0.20 -7.86 -5.05
N ILE A 141 -0.79 -7.02 -5.35
CA ILE A 141 -0.91 -5.65 -4.86
C ILE A 141 -2.04 -5.60 -3.83
N VAL A 142 -1.77 -5.10 -2.63
CA VAL A 142 -2.75 -4.97 -1.56
C VAL A 142 -2.89 -3.52 -1.14
N ASP A 143 -4.03 -2.90 -1.40
CA ASP A 143 -4.40 -1.63 -0.78
C ASP A 143 -4.89 -1.91 0.65
N HIS A 144 -4.03 -1.57 1.61
CA HIS A 144 -4.18 -1.87 3.04
C HIS A 144 -4.58 -0.65 3.88
N THR A 145 -5.19 0.34 3.22
CA THR A 145 -5.55 1.64 3.80
C THR A 145 -6.34 1.58 5.11
N ARG A 146 -7.30 0.65 5.27
CA ARG A 146 -8.23 0.66 6.41
C ARG A 146 -7.79 -0.15 7.63
N TYR A 147 -6.98 -1.17 7.42
CA TYR A 147 -6.51 -2.05 8.49
C TYR A 147 -5.21 -1.54 9.13
N THR A 148 -4.42 -0.72 8.41
CA THR A 148 -3.13 -0.15 8.84
C THR A 148 -2.05 -1.22 9.11
N PRO A 149 -0.75 -0.90 9.08
CA PRO A 149 0.32 -1.89 9.29
C PRO A 149 0.36 -2.51 10.70
N ILE A 150 -0.51 -2.07 11.62
CA ILE A 150 -0.56 -2.58 13.00
C ILE A 150 -1.34 -3.89 13.09
N THR A 151 -2.38 -4.06 12.26
CA THR A 151 -3.31 -5.20 12.41
C THR A 151 -2.91 -6.39 11.55
N ARG A 152 -2.32 -6.14 10.37
CA ARG A 152 -1.87 -7.18 9.45
C ARG A 152 -0.72 -6.66 8.59
N LYS A 153 0.15 -7.58 8.15
CA LYS A 153 1.31 -7.28 7.31
C LYS A 153 1.20 -8.02 5.97
N PRO A 154 0.61 -7.41 4.93
CA PRO A 154 0.38 -8.12 3.67
C PRO A 154 1.66 -8.65 3.02
N ILE A 155 2.79 -7.93 3.14
CA ILE A 155 4.09 -8.40 2.62
C ILE A 155 4.51 -9.74 3.26
N ALA A 156 4.30 -9.89 4.57
CA ALA A 156 4.57 -11.14 5.27
C ALA A 156 3.64 -12.28 4.83
N LEU A 157 2.44 -11.95 4.36
CA LEU A 157 1.44 -12.88 3.83
C LEU A 157 1.59 -13.16 2.33
N GLY A 158 2.62 -12.61 1.68
CA GLY A 158 2.98 -12.88 0.29
C GLY A 158 2.57 -11.82 -0.72
N ALA A 159 2.17 -10.62 -0.29
CA ALA A 159 2.05 -9.47 -1.18
C ALA A 159 3.42 -8.99 -1.66
N ASP A 160 3.49 -8.51 -2.90
CA ASP A 160 4.67 -7.85 -3.45
C ASP A 160 4.65 -6.35 -3.19
N ILE A 161 3.44 -5.77 -3.17
CA ILE A 161 3.22 -4.33 -3.01
C ILE A 161 2.08 -4.09 -2.02
N VAL A 162 2.29 -3.18 -1.08
CA VAL A 162 1.27 -2.63 -0.20
C VAL A 162 1.06 -1.15 -0.52
N ILE A 163 -0.19 -0.75 -0.66
CA ILE A 163 -0.59 0.65 -0.85
C ILE A 163 -1.34 1.11 0.40
N HIS A 164 -1.01 2.28 0.90
CA HIS A 164 -1.86 3.05 1.82
C HIS A 164 -2.34 4.28 1.05
N SER A 165 -3.44 4.12 0.33
CA SER A 165 -4.00 5.17 -0.53
C SER A 165 -4.68 6.27 0.31
N GLU A 166 -5.15 5.98 1.51
CA GLU A 166 -5.58 7.02 2.43
C GLU A 166 -4.78 6.96 3.73
N THR A 167 -3.94 7.96 3.93
CA THR A 167 -3.06 8.04 5.09
C THR A 167 -3.75 8.59 6.34
N HIS A 168 -5.09 8.72 6.35
CA HIS A 168 -5.84 9.32 7.46
C HIS A 168 -5.64 8.57 8.79
N TYR A 169 -5.65 7.22 8.77
CA TYR A 169 -5.31 6.45 9.96
C TYR A 169 -3.85 6.61 10.37
N LEU A 170 -2.93 6.72 9.41
CA LEU A 170 -1.49 6.86 9.68
C LEU A 170 -1.16 8.24 10.27
N ALA A 171 -1.75 9.31 9.73
CA ALA A 171 -1.61 10.67 10.22
C ALA A 171 -2.38 10.90 11.54
N GLY A 172 -3.59 10.34 11.66
CA GLY A 172 -4.44 10.39 12.84
C GLY A 172 -5.38 11.60 12.95
N ASN A 173 -5.19 12.65 12.13
CA ASN A 173 -5.86 13.95 12.32
C ASN A 173 -6.62 14.50 11.07
N HIS A 174 -6.82 13.69 10.02
CA HIS A 174 -7.56 14.08 8.79
C HIS A 174 -7.09 15.39 8.13
N ASP A 175 -5.85 15.80 8.40
CA ASP A 175 -5.26 17.09 8.03
C ASP A 175 -4.12 16.95 7.01
N VAL A 176 -3.88 15.73 6.52
CA VAL A 176 -2.90 15.40 5.49
C VAL A 176 -3.55 14.52 4.44
N GLN A 177 -3.33 14.87 3.19
CA GLN A 177 -3.57 13.99 2.05
C GLN A 177 -2.22 13.44 1.58
N ALA A 178 -2.08 12.13 1.59
CA ALA A 178 -0.89 11.45 1.10
C ALA A 178 -1.23 10.00 0.76
N GLY A 179 -0.35 9.38 -0.03
CA GLY A 179 -0.35 7.94 -0.29
C GLY A 179 1.01 7.34 0.02
N LEU A 180 1.07 6.07 0.38
CA LEU A 180 2.32 5.34 0.57
C LEU A 180 2.32 4.08 -0.28
N VAL A 181 3.46 3.74 -0.85
CA VAL A 181 3.71 2.44 -1.50
C VAL A 181 4.85 1.77 -0.77
N ALA A 182 4.67 0.55 -0.28
CA ALA A 182 5.74 -0.30 0.25
C ALA A 182 5.87 -1.52 -0.66
N ALA A 183 7.10 -1.91 -1.02
CA ALA A 183 7.33 -2.97 -1.99
C ALA A 183 8.47 -3.90 -1.57
N LYS A 184 8.35 -5.16 -1.97
CA LYS A 184 9.36 -6.21 -1.76
C LYS A 184 10.02 -6.58 -3.09
N GLY A 185 11.34 -6.73 -3.08
CA GLY A 185 12.19 -7.00 -4.23
C GLY A 185 12.92 -5.76 -4.75
N GLU A 186 14.25 -5.84 -4.84
CA GLU A 186 15.11 -4.74 -5.27
C GLU A 186 14.75 -4.20 -6.66
N ALA A 187 14.51 -5.09 -7.63
CA ALA A 187 14.14 -4.71 -9.00
C ALA A 187 12.79 -3.97 -9.05
N LEU A 188 11.80 -4.45 -8.29
CA LEU A 188 10.48 -3.83 -8.19
C LEU A 188 10.60 -2.44 -7.57
N CYS A 189 11.33 -2.32 -6.47
CA CYS A 189 11.59 -1.06 -5.79
C CYS A 189 12.30 -0.05 -6.71
N LYS A 190 13.27 -0.50 -7.52
CA LYS A 190 13.97 0.36 -8.47
C LYS A 190 13.03 0.92 -9.55
N ASN A 191 12.12 0.10 -10.07
CA ASN A 191 11.15 0.54 -11.08
C ASN A 191 10.16 1.56 -10.50
N LEU A 192 9.62 1.29 -9.29
CA LEU A 192 8.74 2.22 -8.58
C LEU A 192 9.45 3.54 -8.26
N ALA A 193 10.71 3.49 -7.82
CA ALA A 193 11.53 4.67 -7.53
C ALA A 193 11.74 5.54 -8.77
N ALA A 194 12.01 4.91 -9.93
CA ALA A 194 12.22 5.63 -11.19
C ALA A 194 10.97 6.44 -11.57
N HIS A 195 9.78 5.82 -11.53
CA HIS A 195 8.54 6.54 -11.82
C HIS A 195 8.20 7.59 -10.76
N HIS A 196 8.30 7.25 -9.47
CA HIS A 196 8.01 8.19 -8.37
C HIS A 196 8.84 9.47 -8.50
N HIS A 197 10.12 9.34 -8.87
CA HIS A 197 11.00 10.46 -9.14
C HIS A 197 10.61 11.22 -10.42
N ALA A 198 10.40 10.52 -11.53
CA ALA A 198 10.11 11.14 -12.83
C ALA A 198 8.77 11.88 -12.85
N ALA A 199 7.73 11.32 -12.22
CA ALA A 199 6.40 11.91 -12.15
C ALA A 199 6.30 13.06 -11.14
N GLY A 200 7.33 13.28 -10.31
CA GLY A 200 7.30 14.31 -9.26
C GLY A 200 6.25 14.07 -8.19
N ALA A 201 5.82 12.81 -7.99
CA ALA A 201 4.72 12.43 -7.10
C ALA A 201 5.07 12.53 -5.60
N ALA A 202 6.20 13.12 -5.25
CA ALA A 202 6.79 13.05 -3.93
C ALA A 202 6.01 13.87 -2.88
N LEU A 203 5.83 13.30 -1.68
CA LEU A 203 5.20 13.99 -0.56
C LEU A 203 6.06 15.16 -0.04
N SER A 204 5.42 16.25 0.40
CA SER A 204 6.14 17.39 0.97
C SER A 204 6.80 17.06 2.30
N ALA A 205 7.84 17.83 2.67
CA ALA A 205 8.53 17.64 3.94
C ALA A 205 7.63 17.92 5.16
N SER A 206 6.67 18.85 5.05
CA SER A 206 5.75 19.19 6.13
C SER A 206 4.79 18.04 6.42
N GLU A 207 4.10 17.56 5.39
CA GLU A 207 3.17 16.44 5.47
C GLU A 207 3.89 15.16 5.93
N SER A 208 5.11 14.93 5.43
CA SER A 208 5.92 13.79 5.87
C SER A 208 6.18 13.79 7.38
N LYS A 209 6.50 14.95 7.98
CA LYS A 209 6.69 15.07 9.45
C LYS A 209 5.40 14.82 10.21
N GLN A 210 4.26 15.22 9.65
CA GLN A 210 2.96 15.07 10.29
C GLN A 210 2.55 13.59 10.34
N ILE A 211 2.65 12.88 9.22
CA ILE A 211 2.40 11.44 9.19
C ILE A 211 3.39 10.71 10.10
N PHE A 212 4.69 11.02 10.02
CA PHE A 212 5.70 10.36 10.86
C PHE A 212 5.43 10.52 12.37
N ARG A 213 4.94 11.69 12.80
CA ARG A 213 4.47 11.89 14.19
C ARG A 213 3.22 11.07 14.50
N GLY A 214 2.27 11.01 13.57
CA GLY A 214 1.06 10.19 13.69
C GLY A 214 1.35 8.70 13.88
N LEU A 215 2.40 8.17 13.25
CA LEU A 215 2.83 6.77 13.40
C LEU A 215 3.19 6.40 14.85
N GLN A 216 3.71 7.34 15.64
CA GLN A 216 4.14 7.08 17.03
C GLN A 216 2.98 6.74 17.95
N THR A 217 1.78 7.27 17.67
CA THR A 217 0.57 7.02 18.46
C THR A 217 -0.38 6.03 17.78
N LEU A 218 -0.04 5.57 16.57
CA LEU A 218 -0.88 4.67 15.77
C LEU A 218 -1.34 3.42 16.55
N PRO A 219 -0.48 2.68 17.28
CA PRO A 219 -0.93 1.49 18.00
C PRO A 219 -1.99 1.80 19.07
N LEU A 220 -1.85 2.91 19.79
CA LEU A 220 -2.80 3.33 20.82
C LEU A 220 -4.13 3.77 20.21
N ARG A 221 -4.07 4.54 19.10
CA ARG A 221 -5.27 4.99 18.38
C ARG A 221 -6.04 3.82 17.79
N MET A 222 -5.36 2.89 17.11
CA MET A 222 -6.02 1.72 16.50
C MET A 222 -6.68 0.81 17.53
N LYS A 223 -5.99 0.54 18.65
CA LYS A 223 -6.59 -0.20 19.77
C LYS A 223 -7.89 0.44 20.26
N HIS A 224 -7.91 1.77 20.41
CA HIS A 224 -9.10 2.47 20.86
C HIS A 224 -10.21 2.51 19.79
N HIS A 225 -9.85 2.61 18.50
CA HIS A 225 -10.81 2.49 17.40
C HIS A 225 -11.49 1.11 17.41
N GLU A 226 -10.73 0.03 17.59
CA GLU A 226 -11.25 -1.34 17.70
C GLU A 226 -12.17 -1.52 18.91
N GLU A 227 -11.76 -1.05 20.09
CA GLU A 227 -12.58 -1.09 21.31
C GLU A 227 -13.93 -0.37 21.12
N ASN A 228 -13.93 0.80 20.47
CA ASN A 228 -15.15 1.56 20.23
C ASN A 228 -16.03 0.92 19.15
N ALA A 229 -15.44 0.37 18.09
CA ALA A 229 -16.18 -0.37 17.06
C ALA A 229 -16.82 -1.65 17.64
N GLY A 230 -16.08 -2.38 18.49
CA GLY A 230 -16.58 -3.57 19.18
C GLY A 230 -17.74 -3.25 20.12
N LYS A 231 -17.69 -2.14 20.86
CA LYS A 231 -18.81 -1.65 21.68
C LYS A 231 -20.05 -1.35 20.84
N ARG A 232 -19.89 -0.71 19.68
CA ARG A 232 -21.01 -0.42 18.76
C ARG A 232 -21.66 -1.70 18.21
N ARG A 233 -20.85 -2.68 17.82
CA ARG A 233 -21.31 -4.00 17.35
C ARG A 233 -22.11 -4.74 18.42
N LEU A 234 -21.73 -4.61 19.70
CA LEU A 234 -22.47 -5.19 20.83
C LEU A 234 -23.73 -4.38 21.21
N SER A 235 -23.77 -3.07 20.95
CA SER A 235 -24.94 -2.24 21.22
C SER A 235 -26.01 -2.25 20.12
N GLY A 236 -25.76 -2.91 18.98
CA GLY A 236 -26.73 -2.99 17.87
C GLY A 236 -27.02 -1.65 17.19
N ILE A 237 -26.08 -0.69 17.30
CA ILE A 237 -26.12 0.62 16.64
C ILE A 237 -25.00 0.70 15.61
#